data_AF-A0A1V0BH59-F1
#
_entry.id   AF-A0A1V0BH59-F1
#
_cell.length_a   1.000
_cell.length_b   1.000
_cell.length_c   1.000
_cell.angle_alpha   90.00
_cell.angle_beta   90.00
_cell.angle_gamma   90.00
#
_symmetry.space_group_name_H-M   'P 1'
#
loop_
_entity.id
_entity.type
_entity.pdbx_description
1 polymer ?
#
loop_
_entity_poly.entity_id
_entity_poly.type
_entity_poly.pdbx_seq_one_letter_code
_entity_poly.pdbx_strand_id
1 'polypeptide(L)'
;MLTKTGWAGANDALLVWDRNGNGTIDTGAELFGDFTVLPNGTLAPNGFAALAALDANGDGVIDATDPAFAELKLWRDISQDGVSQGGELVSLADAGIVSLNLAHSLKNQRLANGNTLAREGTFTRADGSTSAMGEFRLATDTFNTRFAEPVEVPEPLKTLPTMGGAGNVRELQQAAAQSSSLAGVLAQFQNAGTRAEQKALLDQLITAWADTSGMAKSLEERASGKYRIVYEAFGNERRSSSIDTVAFAAISSGSVSGSAGLMSDAGGLYLSERYRNLISDWSRKLHVLEAFNGQYFFNLPEKKSQTDGANDPLWQVAA
;
A
#
# COMPACT_ATOMS: atom_id res chain seq x y z
N MET A 1 10.73 -7.35 -3.85
CA MET A 1 10.31 -6.39 -4.89
C MET A 1 10.81 -5.02 -4.45
N LEU A 2 11.37 -4.24 -5.37
CA LEU A 2 11.93 -2.92 -5.11
C LEU A 2 10.98 -1.89 -5.71
N THR A 3 10.53 -0.94 -4.91
CA THR A 3 9.66 0.18 -5.28
C THR A 3 10.42 1.49 -5.07
N LYS A 4 10.23 2.47 -5.96
CA LYS A 4 10.85 3.78 -5.76
C LYS A 4 10.06 4.55 -4.70
N THR A 5 10.73 4.99 -3.64
CA THR A 5 10.10 5.79 -2.58
C THR A 5 10.62 7.22 -2.68
N GLY A 6 9.77 8.22 -2.42
CA GLY A 6 10.22 9.59 -2.22
C GLY A 6 11.20 9.63 -1.05
N TRP A 7 12.24 10.46 -1.13
CA TRP A 7 13.33 10.43 -0.16
C TRP A 7 13.69 11.83 0.32
N ALA A 8 14.39 11.91 1.45
CA ALA A 8 15.01 13.14 1.92
C ALA A 8 16.04 13.63 0.91
N GLY A 9 16.10 14.94 0.66
CA GLY A 9 17.15 15.50 -0.20
C GLY A 9 18.51 15.47 0.50
N ALA A 10 19.60 15.69 -0.25
CA ALA A 10 20.97 15.66 0.29
C ALA A 10 21.26 16.69 1.42
N ASN A 11 20.39 17.70 1.55
CA ASN A 11 20.47 18.72 2.60
C ASN A 11 19.57 18.43 3.81
N ASP A 12 18.73 17.41 3.72
CA ASP A 12 17.82 16.97 4.77
C ASP A 12 18.37 15.70 5.44
N ALA A 13 17.76 15.31 6.57
CA ALA A 13 18.11 14.08 7.27
C ALA A 13 16.85 13.44 7.85
N LEU A 14 16.89 12.11 7.98
CA LEU A 14 15.86 11.36 8.69
C LEU A 14 16.25 11.23 10.17
N LEU A 15 15.33 11.54 11.08
CA LEU A 15 15.50 11.22 12.48
C LEU A 15 15.35 9.71 12.67
N VAL A 16 16.34 9.08 13.30
CA VAL A 16 16.42 7.63 13.48
C VAL A 16 16.84 7.28 14.90
N TRP A 17 16.52 6.05 15.30
CA TRP A 17 17.00 5.43 16.52
C TRP A 17 17.44 3.99 16.21
N ASP A 18 18.74 3.77 16.25
CA ASP A 18 19.36 2.44 16.17
C ASP A 18 19.02 1.66 17.45
N ARG A 19 17.98 0.83 17.39
CA ARG A 19 17.39 0.19 18.58
C ARG A 19 18.21 -0.99 19.06
N ASN A 20 18.98 -1.60 18.16
CA ASN A 20 19.77 -2.79 18.44
C ASN A 20 21.26 -2.47 18.66
N GLY A 21 21.67 -1.23 18.42
CA GLY A 21 23.02 -0.72 18.65
C GLY A 21 24.06 -1.26 17.65
N ASN A 22 23.63 -1.70 16.46
CA ASN A 22 24.53 -2.31 15.48
C ASN A 22 25.26 -1.28 14.61
N GLY A 23 24.95 0.01 14.75
CA GLY A 23 25.58 1.10 14.01
C GLY A 23 25.01 1.35 12.62
N THR A 24 23.91 0.70 12.25
CA THR A 24 23.21 0.83 10.97
C THR A 24 21.71 0.93 11.18
N ILE A 25 20.98 1.56 10.26
CA ILE A 25 19.52 1.57 10.25
C ILE A 25 19.05 0.55 9.22
N ASP A 26 18.63 -0.63 9.69
CA ASP A 26 18.37 -1.79 8.85
C ASP A 26 16.90 -2.25 8.87
N THR A 27 16.09 -1.71 9.78
CA THR A 27 14.65 -1.96 9.80
C THR A 27 13.81 -0.69 9.87
N GLY A 28 12.59 -0.76 9.34
CA GLY A 28 11.62 0.36 9.46
C GLY A 28 11.23 0.71 10.90
N ALA A 29 11.52 -0.16 11.89
CA ALA A 29 11.26 0.10 13.30
C ALA A 29 12.23 1.13 13.92
N GLU A 30 13.34 1.39 13.22
CA GLU A 30 14.39 2.33 13.61
C GLU A 30 14.21 3.72 12.98
N LEU A 31 13.21 3.86 12.10
CA LEU A 31 12.66 5.13 11.65
C LEU A 31 11.52 5.59 12.57
N PHE A 32 11.39 6.90 12.78
CA PHE A 32 10.24 7.46 13.47
C PHE A 32 9.02 7.55 12.54
N GLY A 33 7.89 7.02 12.98
CA GLY A 33 6.64 7.05 12.23
C GLY A 33 5.50 6.30 12.92
N ASP A 34 4.42 6.06 12.18
CA ASP A 34 3.24 5.31 12.66
C ASP A 34 3.41 3.78 12.63
N PHE A 35 4.64 3.32 12.35
CA PHE A 35 5.12 1.95 12.50
C PHE A 35 6.06 1.76 13.69
N THR A 36 6.36 2.84 14.44
CA THR A 36 7.17 2.75 15.65
C THR A 36 6.36 2.06 16.77
N VAL A 37 6.94 1.06 17.41
CA VAL A 37 6.33 0.37 18.57
C VAL A 37 6.56 1.21 19.84
N LEU A 38 5.48 1.55 20.52
CA LEU A 38 5.49 2.25 21.81
C LEU A 38 5.81 1.28 22.97
N PRO A 39 6.19 1.79 24.17
CA PRO A 39 6.51 0.95 25.33
C PRO A 39 5.39 -0.02 25.75
N ASN A 40 4.13 0.32 25.45
CA ASN A 40 2.96 -0.53 25.72
C ASN A 40 2.72 -1.64 24.67
N GLY A 41 3.61 -1.79 23.68
CA GLY A 41 3.51 -2.77 22.60
C GLY A 41 2.57 -2.39 21.46
N THR A 42 1.92 -1.23 21.50
CA THR A 42 1.08 -0.73 20.39
C THR A 42 1.88 0.12 19.42
N LEU A 43 1.42 0.24 18.17
CA LEU A 43 2.02 1.16 17.20
C LEU A 43 1.65 2.61 17.55
N ALA A 44 2.61 3.52 17.34
CA ALA A 44 2.38 4.95 17.51
C ALA A 44 1.32 5.46 16.51
N PRO A 45 0.45 6.39 16.92
CA PRO A 45 -0.53 6.97 16.00
C PRO A 45 0.10 7.89 14.94
N ASN A 46 1.33 8.37 15.16
CA ASN A 46 2.12 9.21 14.26
C ASN A 46 3.57 9.33 14.77
N GLY A 47 4.48 9.87 13.94
CA GLY A 47 5.90 10.03 14.29
C GLY A 47 6.18 10.95 15.49
N PHE A 48 5.40 12.01 15.68
CA PHE A 48 5.54 12.89 16.86
C PHE A 48 5.12 12.20 18.16
N ALA A 49 4.08 11.36 18.12
CA ALA A 49 3.69 10.55 19.26
C ALA A 49 4.71 9.46 19.58
N ALA A 50 5.39 8.91 18.56
CA ALA A 50 6.51 8.01 18.76
C ALA A 50 7.69 8.72 19.47
N LEU A 51 7.99 9.96 19.08
CA LEU A 51 9.03 10.77 19.71
C LEU A 51 8.64 11.18 21.14
N ALA A 52 7.37 11.54 21.37
CA ALA A 52 6.86 11.89 22.70
C ALA A 52 6.92 10.75 23.72
N ALA A 53 7.00 9.49 23.26
CA ALA A 53 7.21 8.36 24.17
C ALA A 53 8.62 8.31 24.77
N LEU A 54 9.53 9.16 24.30
CA LEU A 54 10.92 9.27 24.77
C LEU A 54 11.12 10.45 25.74
N ASP A 55 10.10 11.28 25.92
CA ASP A 55 10.10 12.42 26.86
C ASP A 55 9.94 11.87 28.27
N ALA A 56 11.07 11.75 28.97
CA ALA A 56 11.15 11.10 30.26
C ALA A 56 10.68 12.04 31.39
N ASN A 57 10.82 13.34 31.19
CA ASN A 57 10.53 14.35 32.20
C ASN A 57 9.12 14.99 32.00
N GLY A 58 8.49 14.80 30.83
CA GLY A 58 7.17 15.25 30.47
C GLY A 58 7.06 16.75 30.16
N ASP A 59 8.15 17.41 29.78
CA ASP A 59 8.19 18.85 29.54
C ASP A 59 7.80 19.26 28.11
N GLY A 60 7.56 18.29 27.23
CA GLY A 60 7.15 18.53 25.85
C GLY A 60 8.31 18.75 24.88
N VAL A 61 9.56 18.55 25.31
CA VAL A 61 10.74 18.54 24.44
C VAL A 61 11.52 17.24 24.61
N ILE A 62 12.30 16.87 23.59
CA ILE A 62 13.33 15.84 23.70
C ILE A 62 14.67 16.57 23.70
N ASP A 63 15.36 16.56 24.83
CA ASP A 63 16.64 17.24 25.01
C ASP A 63 17.63 16.44 25.88
N ALA A 64 18.77 17.04 26.25
CA ALA A 64 19.81 16.36 27.01
C ALA A 64 19.37 15.88 28.42
N THR A 65 18.20 16.30 28.91
CA THR A 65 17.61 15.80 30.16
C THR A 65 16.85 14.48 29.96
N ASP A 66 16.57 14.08 28.71
CA ASP A 66 16.00 12.80 28.36
C ASP A 66 17.08 11.77 28.02
N PRO A 67 17.08 10.59 28.68
CA PRO A 67 18.09 9.56 28.41
C PRO A 67 18.16 9.12 26.94
N ALA A 68 17.03 9.14 26.24
CA ALA A 68 16.95 8.71 24.84
C ALA A 68 17.59 9.71 23.87
N PHE A 69 17.75 10.99 24.24
CA PHE A 69 18.27 12.02 23.34
C PHE A 69 19.67 11.69 22.79
N ALA A 70 20.53 11.09 23.62
CA ALA A 70 21.87 10.68 23.23
C ALA A 70 21.89 9.53 22.21
N GLU A 71 20.80 8.76 22.12
CA GLU A 71 20.68 7.62 21.21
C GLU A 71 20.12 8.01 19.84
N LEU A 72 19.48 9.18 19.76
CA LEU A 72 18.91 9.69 18.51
C LEU A 72 20.01 10.16 17.56
N LYS A 73 19.85 9.78 16.29
CA LYS A 73 20.77 10.16 15.22
C LYS A 73 20.00 10.75 14.04
N LEU A 74 20.72 11.51 13.22
CA LEU A 74 20.31 11.95 11.91
C LEU A 74 20.95 11.03 10.87
N TRP A 75 20.13 10.36 10.08
CA TRP A 75 20.58 9.63 8.91
C TRP A 75 20.54 10.56 7.69
N ARG A 76 21.73 10.89 7.19
CA ARG A 76 21.94 11.60 5.95
C ARG A 76 22.41 10.60 4.91
N ASP A 77 21.48 10.13 4.09
CA ASP A 77 21.78 9.24 2.97
C ASP A 77 22.52 10.02 1.87
N ILE A 78 23.85 9.97 1.93
CA ILE A 78 24.73 10.70 1.02
C ILE A 78 24.70 10.05 -0.36
N SER A 79 24.62 8.72 -0.37
CA SER A 79 24.63 7.90 -1.58
C SER A 79 23.28 7.89 -2.31
N GLN A 80 22.19 8.25 -1.62
CA GLN A 80 20.80 8.25 -2.10
C GLN A 80 20.32 6.87 -2.56
N ASP A 81 20.83 5.81 -1.93
CA ASP A 81 20.46 4.43 -2.23
C ASP A 81 19.44 3.84 -1.24
N GLY A 82 19.09 4.57 -0.19
CA GLY A 82 18.15 4.15 0.85
C GLY A 82 18.69 3.07 1.78
N VAL A 83 20.00 2.83 1.81
CA VAL A 83 20.67 1.89 2.70
C VAL A 83 21.59 2.66 3.63
N SER A 84 21.41 2.49 4.94
CA SER A 84 22.27 3.16 5.92
C SER A 84 23.69 2.58 5.89
N GLN A 85 24.66 3.43 5.60
CA GLN A 85 26.08 3.06 5.52
C GLN A 85 26.92 3.71 6.61
N GLY A 86 28.10 3.14 6.87
CA GLY A 86 29.05 3.70 7.84
C GLY A 86 29.45 5.14 7.47
N GLY A 87 29.25 6.07 8.40
CA GLY A 87 29.54 7.50 8.20
C GLY A 87 28.34 8.35 7.77
N GLU A 88 27.16 7.76 7.56
CA GLU A 88 25.93 8.50 7.22
C GLU A 88 25.09 8.90 8.44
N LEU A 89 25.44 8.39 9.62
CA LEU A 89 24.77 8.70 10.88
C LEU A 89 25.52 9.79 11.63
N VAL A 90 24.81 10.86 11.97
CA VAL A 90 25.33 12.02 12.73
C VAL A 90 24.55 12.14 14.03
N SER A 91 25.22 12.32 15.16
CA SER A 91 24.51 12.56 16.43
C SER A 91 23.80 13.92 16.40
N LEU A 92 22.73 14.09 17.19
CA LEU A 92 22.05 15.39 17.29
C LEU A 92 23.01 16.49 17.78
N ALA A 93 23.89 16.16 18.72
CA ALA A 93 24.90 17.09 19.25
C ALA A 93 25.92 17.52 18.17
N ASP A 94 26.43 16.59 17.36
CA ASP A 94 27.36 16.91 16.27
C ASP A 94 26.68 17.72 15.16
N ALA A 95 25.36 17.57 14.98
CA ALA A 95 24.55 18.40 14.10
C ALA A 95 24.20 19.77 14.71
N GLY A 96 24.63 20.05 15.95
CA GLY A 96 24.34 21.28 16.67
C GLY A 96 22.88 21.42 17.10
N ILE A 97 22.13 20.32 17.22
CA ILE A 97 20.75 20.29 17.71
C ILE A 97 20.76 20.06 19.22
N VAL A 98 20.00 20.87 19.96
CA VAL A 98 19.93 20.80 21.42
C VAL A 98 18.58 20.35 21.94
N SER A 99 17.50 20.55 21.18
CA SER A 99 16.19 20.03 21.56
C SER A 99 15.25 19.84 20.36
N LEU A 100 14.36 18.86 20.46
CA LEU A 100 13.27 18.61 19.52
C LEU A 100 11.94 18.95 20.21
N ASN A 101 11.12 19.82 19.62
CA ASN A 101 9.85 20.24 20.21
C ASN A 101 8.72 19.29 19.80
N LEU A 102 8.01 18.70 20.77
CA LEU A 102 6.91 17.78 20.49
C LEU A 102 5.63 18.48 20.02
N ALA A 103 5.52 19.79 20.24
CA ALA A 103 4.43 20.59 19.71
C ALA A 103 4.51 20.67 18.19
N HIS A 104 3.40 20.36 17.54
CA HIS A 104 3.31 20.29 16.09
C HIS A 104 1.94 20.70 15.59
N SER A 105 1.87 21.02 14.29
CA SER A 105 0.63 21.33 13.59
C SER A 105 0.37 20.31 12.49
N LEU A 106 -0.89 19.93 12.31
CA LEU A 106 -1.31 19.12 11.17
C LEU A 106 -1.33 20.00 9.92
N LYS A 107 -0.59 19.58 8.89
CA LYS A 107 -0.50 20.29 7.60
C LYS A 107 -1.26 19.58 6.50
N ASN A 108 -1.09 18.25 6.39
CA ASN A 108 -1.60 17.43 5.28
C ASN A 108 -1.34 18.08 3.90
N GLN A 109 -0.15 18.65 3.72
CA GLN A 109 0.22 19.38 2.52
C GLN A 109 0.91 18.44 1.53
N ARG A 110 0.32 18.27 0.34
CA ARG A 110 0.97 17.54 -0.74
C ARG A 110 2.07 18.38 -1.38
N LEU A 111 3.24 17.76 -1.56
CA LEU A 111 4.43 18.34 -2.14
C LEU A 111 4.52 17.98 -3.64
N ALA A 112 5.30 18.76 -4.39
CA ALA A 112 5.41 18.62 -5.85
C ALA A 112 5.95 17.25 -6.31
N ASN A 113 6.73 16.58 -5.46
CA ASN A 113 7.29 15.25 -5.70
C ASN A 113 6.34 14.11 -5.28
N GLY A 114 5.09 14.42 -4.93
CA GLY A 114 4.07 13.44 -4.55
C GLY A 114 4.06 13.08 -3.07
N ASN A 115 5.11 13.42 -2.31
CA ASN A 115 5.16 13.24 -0.86
C ASN A 115 4.11 14.14 -0.19
N THR A 116 3.73 13.81 1.04
CA THR A 116 2.84 14.64 1.85
C THR A 116 3.51 15.02 3.16
N LEU A 117 3.63 16.31 3.44
CA LEU A 117 3.96 16.83 4.77
C LEU A 117 2.69 16.68 5.64
N ALA A 118 2.67 15.66 6.49
CA ALA A 118 1.54 15.37 7.36
C ALA A 118 1.51 16.35 8.53
N ARG A 119 2.64 16.51 9.23
CA ARG A 119 2.78 17.37 10.41
C ARG A 119 4.07 18.14 10.38
N GLU A 120 4.07 19.33 10.97
CA GLU A 120 5.25 20.18 11.09
C GLU A 120 5.41 20.65 12.55
N GLY A 121 6.61 20.48 13.08
CA GLY A 121 7.07 20.97 14.38
C GLY A 121 8.41 21.67 14.23
N THR A 122 9.15 21.82 15.32
CA THR A 122 10.42 22.55 15.32
C THR A 122 11.51 21.86 16.16
N PHE A 123 12.76 22.18 15.87
CA PHE A 123 13.90 21.88 16.74
C PHE A 123 14.73 23.14 16.98
N THR A 124 15.50 23.13 18.06
CA THR A 124 16.37 24.24 18.46
C THR A 124 17.83 23.83 18.26
N ARG A 125 18.64 24.76 17.75
CA ARG A 125 20.09 24.60 17.61
C ARG A 125 20.86 25.23 18.77
N ALA A 126 22.12 24.85 18.91
CA ALA A 126 23.04 25.36 19.92
C ALA A 126 23.27 26.88 19.82
N ASP A 127 23.04 27.48 18.64
CA ASP A 127 23.09 28.94 18.44
C ASP A 127 21.79 29.67 18.84
N GLY A 128 20.79 28.93 19.34
CA GLY A 128 19.47 29.44 19.72
C GLY A 128 18.49 29.60 18.57
N SER A 129 18.89 29.34 17.32
CA SER A 129 17.97 29.36 16.18
C SER A 129 17.02 28.18 16.19
N THR A 130 15.83 28.36 15.63
CA THR A 130 14.86 27.28 15.44
C THR A 130 14.74 26.90 13.96
N SER A 131 14.39 25.65 13.70
CA SER A 131 14.10 25.17 12.34
C SER A 131 13.00 24.14 12.32
N ALA A 132 12.41 23.94 11.14
CA ALA A 132 11.32 23.00 10.95
C ALA A 132 11.81 21.56 11.02
N MET A 133 10.97 20.70 11.61
CA MET A 133 11.03 19.25 11.43
C MET A 133 9.63 18.75 11.07
N GLY A 134 9.56 17.71 10.24
CA GLY A 134 8.28 17.26 9.68
C GLY A 134 8.08 15.77 9.78
N GLU A 135 6.81 15.37 9.90
CA GLU A 135 6.37 14.02 9.59
C GLU A 135 5.95 13.98 8.13
N PHE A 136 6.61 13.12 7.34
CA PHE A 136 6.34 12.97 5.92
C PHE A 136 5.76 11.60 5.61
N ARG A 137 4.73 11.58 4.76
CA ARG A 137 4.32 10.38 4.03
C ARG A 137 5.03 10.38 2.70
N LEU A 138 5.97 9.46 2.55
CA LEU A 138 6.78 9.36 1.34
C LEU A 138 5.95 8.67 0.25
N ALA A 139 5.88 9.29 -0.93
CA ALA A 139 5.23 8.69 -2.07
C ALA A 139 5.96 7.41 -2.46
N THR A 140 5.22 6.32 -2.65
CA THR A 140 5.79 5.09 -3.16
C THR A 140 5.29 4.90 -4.58
N ASP A 141 6.19 4.73 -5.54
CA ASP A 141 5.87 4.33 -6.90
C ASP A 141 5.63 2.82 -6.91
N THR A 142 4.37 2.47 -6.69
CA THR A 142 3.92 1.08 -6.70
C THR A 142 3.70 0.56 -8.12
N PHE A 143 3.85 1.38 -9.16
CA PHE A 143 3.73 0.96 -10.56
C PHE A 143 5.10 0.61 -11.17
N ASN A 144 6.11 1.46 -10.98
CA ASN A 144 7.47 1.21 -11.49
C ASN A 144 8.30 0.41 -10.50
N THR A 145 8.23 -0.92 -10.63
CA THR A 145 8.79 -1.84 -9.63
C THR A 145 9.75 -2.82 -10.29
N ARG A 146 10.71 -3.34 -9.51
CA ARG A 146 11.65 -4.36 -9.98
C ARG A 146 11.68 -5.53 -9.03
N PHE A 147 11.53 -6.74 -9.56
CA PHE A 147 11.72 -7.95 -8.77
C PHE A 147 13.22 -8.16 -8.55
N ALA A 148 13.61 -8.32 -7.28
CA ALA A 148 15.02 -8.46 -6.89
C ALA A 148 15.60 -9.77 -7.42
N GLU A 149 14.81 -10.83 -7.41
CA GLU A 149 15.18 -12.15 -7.92
C GLU A 149 14.57 -12.37 -9.31
N PRO A 150 15.40 -12.57 -10.35
CA PRO A 150 14.91 -12.96 -11.67
C PRO A 150 14.43 -14.41 -11.64
N VAL A 151 13.36 -14.68 -12.38
CA VAL A 151 12.91 -16.06 -12.65
C VAL A 151 13.55 -16.49 -13.96
N GLU A 152 14.15 -17.68 -13.97
CA GLU A 152 14.67 -18.25 -15.22
C GLU A 152 13.52 -18.56 -16.18
N VAL A 153 13.59 -18.03 -17.40
CA VAL A 153 12.60 -18.29 -18.45
C VAL A 153 12.99 -19.58 -19.19
N PRO A 154 12.17 -20.65 -19.14
CA PRO A 154 12.43 -21.88 -19.88
C PRO A 154 12.50 -21.66 -21.39
N GLU A 155 13.33 -22.42 -22.11
CA GLU A 155 13.53 -22.29 -23.56
C GLU A 155 12.23 -22.17 -24.39
N PRO A 156 11.17 -22.97 -24.14
CA PRO A 156 9.93 -22.85 -24.92
C PRO A 156 9.21 -21.51 -24.76
N LEU A 157 9.44 -20.78 -23.65
CA LEU A 157 8.81 -19.49 -23.39
C LEU A 157 9.61 -18.32 -23.96
N LYS A 158 10.90 -18.50 -24.27
CA LYS A 158 11.77 -17.44 -24.80
C LYS A 158 11.33 -16.96 -26.19
N THR A 159 10.65 -17.81 -26.95
CA THR A 159 10.10 -17.45 -28.27
C THR A 159 8.77 -16.71 -28.20
N LEU A 160 8.13 -16.69 -27.03
CA LEU A 160 6.83 -16.04 -26.83
C LEU A 160 6.97 -14.51 -26.78
N PRO A 161 5.92 -13.73 -27.09
CA PRO A 161 5.94 -12.28 -26.90
C PRO A 161 6.29 -11.90 -25.46
N THR A 162 7.05 -10.82 -25.30
CA THR A 162 7.46 -10.27 -23.99
C THR A 162 6.99 -8.83 -23.83
N MET A 163 6.75 -8.43 -22.59
CA MET A 163 6.44 -7.06 -22.18
C MET A 163 6.92 -6.86 -20.74
N GLY A 164 7.45 -5.68 -20.44
CA GLY A 164 7.82 -5.31 -19.07
C GLY A 164 6.61 -5.39 -18.13
N GLY A 165 6.83 -5.92 -16.92
CA GLY A 165 5.83 -5.93 -15.85
C GLY A 165 5.71 -4.56 -15.18
N ALA A 166 4.70 -4.42 -14.32
CA ALA A 166 4.50 -3.27 -13.46
C ALA A 166 3.82 -3.72 -12.15
N GLY A 167 4.02 -2.95 -11.10
CA GLY A 167 3.48 -3.25 -9.78
C GLY A 167 3.83 -4.64 -9.28
N ASN A 168 2.84 -5.41 -8.85
CA ASN A 168 3.07 -6.76 -8.34
C ASN A 168 3.18 -7.82 -9.46
N VAL A 169 3.19 -7.41 -10.73
CA VAL A 169 3.22 -8.31 -11.87
C VAL A 169 4.63 -8.31 -12.49
N ARG A 170 5.21 -9.51 -12.62
CA ARG A 170 6.52 -9.72 -13.28
C ARG A 170 6.45 -9.45 -14.78
N GLU A 171 7.62 -9.29 -15.40
CA GLU A 171 7.74 -9.36 -16.87
C GLU A 171 7.02 -10.60 -17.42
N LEU A 172 6.39 -10.46 -18.59
CA LEU A 172 5.42 -11.39 -19.14
C LEU A 172 5.93 -12.84 -19.26
N GLN A 173 7.14 -13.07 -19.77
CA GLN A 173 7.74 -14.39 -19.90
C GLN A 173 8.11 -15.00 -18.53
N GLN A 174 8.65 -14.19 -17.61
CA GLN A 174 8.91 -14.62 -16.24
C GLN A 174 7.63 -14.97 -15.48
N ALA A 175 6.56 -14.20 -15.66
CA ALA A 175 5.25 -14.52 -15.12
C ALA A 175 4.70 -15.82 -15.73
N ALA A 176 4.88 -16.01 -17.05
CA ALA A 176 4.46 -17.23 -17.74
C ALA A 176 5.24 -18.46 -17.26
N ALA A 177 6.52 -18.30 -16.91
CA ALA A 177 7.33 -19.36 -16.31
C ALA A 177 6.76 -19.85 -14.96
N GLN A 178 5.99 -19.01 -14.26
CA GLN A 178 5.35 -19.34 -12.98
C GLN A 178 3.87 -19.73 -13.12
N SER A 179 3.26 -19.57 -14.31
CA SER A 179 1.84 -19.80 -14.54
C SER A 179 1.59 -20.50 -15.87
N SER A 180 1.21 -21.78 -15.79
CA SER A 180 0.83 -22.57 -16.97
C SER A 180 -0.39 -21.99 -17.70
N SER A 181 -1.32 -21.37 -16.95
CA SER A 181 -2.45 -20.64 -17.50
C SER A 181 -1.98 -19.49 -18.39
N LEU A 182 -1.11 -18.61 -17.85
CA LEU A 182 -0.57 -17.48 -18.61
C LEU A 182 0.26 -17.94 -19.82
N ALA A 183 1.13 -18.94 -19.64
CA ALA A 183 1.90 -19.53 -20.74
C ALA A 183 1.00 -20.06 -21.86
N GLY A 184 -0.12 -20.71 -21.51
CA GLY A 184 -1.10 -21.20 -22.47
C GLY A 184 -1.76 -20.08 -23.27
N VAL A 185 -2.24 -19.03 -22.62
CA VAL A 185 -2.88 -17.89 -23.29
C VAL A 185 -1.87 -17.13 -24.15
N LEU A 186 -0.64 -16.98 -23.69
CA LEU A 186 0.43 -16.31 -24.44
C LEU A 186 0.81 -17.09 -25.71
N ALA A 187 0.86 -18.42 -25.64
CA ALA A 187 1.06 -19.27 -26.81
C ALA A 187 -0.13 -19.18 -27.79
N GLN A 188 -1.37 -19.14 -27.30
CA GLN A 188 -2.54 -18.90 -28.16
C GLN A 188 -2.47 -17.53 -28.84
N PHE A 189 -2.05 -16.50 -28.11
CA PHE A 189 -1.91 -15.15 -28.64
C PHE A 189 -0.86 -15.07 -29.76
N GLN A 190 0.28 -15.76 -29.60
CA GLN A 190 1.29 -15.84 -30.67
C GLN A 190 0.78 -16.58 -31.91
N ASN A 191 0.02 -17.65 -31.73
CA ASN A 191 -0.46 -18.50 -32.82
C ASN A 191 -1.75 -17.99 -33.49
N ALA A 192 -2.36 -16.93 -32.96
CA ALA A 192 -3.52 -16.29 -33.57
C ALA A 192 -3.15 -15.72 -34.95
N GLY A 193 -3.89 -16.13 -35.99
CA GLY A 193 -3.60 -15.81 -37.39
C GLY A 193 -3.99 -14.39 -37.78
N THR A 194 -4.82 -13.72 -36.98
CA THR A 194 -5.34 -12.37 -37.25
C THR A 194 -5.27 -11.46 -36.04
N ARG A 195 -5.23 -10.14 -36.30
CA ARG A 195 -5.35 -9.11 -35.26
C ARG A 195 -6.67 -9.22 -34.47
N ALA A 196 -7.74 -9.66 -35.12
CA ALA A 196 -9.05 -9.81 -34.47
C ALA A 196 -9.01 -10.92 -33.41
N GLU A 197 -8.40 -12.07 -33.76
CA GLU A 197 -8.19 -13.18 -32.82
C GLU A 197 -7.24 -12.79 -31.68
N GLN A 198 -6.14 -12.10 -31.98
CA GLN A 198 -5.25 -11.55 -30.95
C GLN A 198 -5.99 -10.62 -30.00
N LYS A 199 -6.80 -9.69 -30.53
CA LYS A 199 -7.57 -8.75 -29.72
C LYS A 199 -8.58 -9.46 -28.82
N ALA A 200 -9.20 -10.54 -29.30
CA ALA A 200 -10.14 -11.33 -28.51
C ALA A 200 -9.47 -12.02 -27.31
N LEU A 201 -8.17 -12.28 -27.38
CA LEU A 201 -7.39 -12.92 -26.31
C LEU A 201 -6.85 -11.92 -25.27
N LEU A 202 -6.85 -10.61 -25.54
CA LEU A 202 -6.21 -9.62 -24.66
C LEU A 202 -6.79 -9.61 -23.25
N ASP A 203 -8.12 -9.68 -23.11
CA ASP A 203 -8.77 -9.70 -21.81
C ASP A 203 -8.37 -10.93 -20.98
N GLN A 204 -8.25 -12.09 -21.63
CA GLN A 204 -7.81 -13.32 -20.98
C GLN A 204 -6.33 -13.25 -20.64
N LEU A 205 -5.50 -12.73 -21.55
CA LEU A 205 -4.05 -12.59 -21.35
C LEU A 205 -3.74 -11.67 -20.17
N ILE A 206 -4.32 -10.47 -20.14
CA ILE A 206 -4.06 -9.50 -19.08
C ILE A 206 -4.60 -9.96 -17.72
N THR A 207 -5.72 -10.69 -17.71
CA THR A 207 -6.26 -11.29 -16.49
C THR A 207 -5.34 -12.40 -15.98
N ALA A 208 -4.92 -13.34 -16.85
CA ALA A 208 -3.99 -14.40 -16.48
C ALA A 208 -2.62 -13.85 -16.05
N TRP A 209 -2.22 -12.69 -16.57
CA TRP A 209 -1.00 -11.99 -16.16
C TRP A 209 -1.14 -11.35 -14.78
N ALA A 210 -2.23 -10.63 -14.54
CA ALA A 210 -2.56 -10.07 -13.22
C ALA A 210 -2.68 -11.15 -12.13
N ASP A 211 -3.24 -12.31 -12.47
CA ASP A 211 -3.37 -13.47 -11.57
C ASP A 211 -2.02 -13.96 -11.01
N THR A 212 -0.90 -13.66 -11.66
CA THR A 212 0.45 -14.01 -11.19
C THR A 212 0.96 -13.10 -10.06
N SER A 213 0.25 -12.01 -9.75
CA SER A 213 0.65 -11.03 -8.74
C SER A 213 0.60 -11.54 -7.30
N GLY A 214 -0.13 -12.63 -7.05
CA GLY A 214 -0.44 -13.12 -5.70
C GLY A 214 -1.41 -12.22 -4.93
N MET A 215 -1.95 -11.16 -5.55
CA MET A 215 -3.00 -10.34 -4.97
C MET A 215 -4.34 -11.07 -5.04
N ALA A 216 -5.19 -10.84 -4.05
CA ALA A 216 -6.57 -11.32 -4.05
C ALA A 216 -7.33 -10.71 -5.24
N LYS A 217 -8.23 -11.50 -5.82
CA LYS A 217 -8.91 -11.21 -7.08
C LYS A 217 -10.22 -10.45 -6.92
N SER A 218 -10.72 -10.34 -5.70
CA SER A 218 -11.95 -9.59 -5.42
C SER A 218 -11.99 -9.05 -3.99
N LEU A 219 -12.94 -8.14 -3.73
CA LEU A 219 -13.20 -7.63 -2.38
C LEU A 219 -13.70 -8.73 -1.45
N GLU A 220 -14.45 -9.70 -1.96
CA GLU A 220 -14.96 -10.85 -1.19
C GLU A 220 -13.81 -11.75 -0.72
N GLU A 221 -12.85 -12.04 -1.59
CA GLU A 221 -11.65 -12.81 -1.23
C GLU A 221 -10.85 -12.08 -0.15
N ARG A 222 -10.66 -10.76 -0.31
CA ARG A 222 -9.97 -9.92 0.68
C ARG A 222 -10.70 -9.84 2.02
N ALA A 223 -12.02 -9.73 1.99
CA ALA A 223 -12.85 -9.63 3.18
C ALA A 223 -12.91 -10.96 3.95
N SER A 224 -12.74 -12.10 3.25
CA SER A 224 -12.76 -13.43 3.85
C SER A 224 -13.99 -13.66 4.75
N GLY A 225 -15.15 -13.12 4.34
CA GLY A 225 -16.41 -13.21 5.07
C GLY A 225 -16.56 -12.30 6.31
N LYS A 226 -15.54 -11.48 6.64
CA LYS A 226 -15.61 -10.54 7.77
C LYS A 226 -16.51 -9.34 7.52
N TYR A 227 -16.67 -8.95 6.27
CA TYR A 227 -17.47 -7.81 5.85
C TYR A 227 -18.45 -8.22 4.78
N ARG A 228 -19.63 -7.57 4.79
CA ARG A 228 -20.59 -7.65 3.70
C ARG A 228 -20.24 -6.62 2.64
N ILE A 229 -19.92 -7.08 1.44
CA ILE A 229 -19.63 -6.22 0.28
C ILE A 229 -20.93 -5.96 -0.50
N VAL A 230 -21.24 -4.68 -0.69
CA VAL A 230 -22.43 -4.21 -1.39
C VAL A 230 -21.99 -3.32 -2.55
N TYR A 231 -22.45 -3.63 -3.76
CA TYR A 231 -22.26 -2.82 -4.96
C TYR A 231 -23.60 -2.15 -5.25
N GLU A 232 -23.77 -0.86 -4.93
CA GLU A 232 -24.97 -0.04 -5.21
C GLU A 232 -25.23 0.28 -6.69
N ALA A 233 -24.22 0.46 -7.56
CA ALA A 233 -24.41 0.89 -8.95
C ALA A 233 -23.21 0.71 -9.91
N PHE A 234 -23.46 0.22 -11.12
CA PHE A 234 -22.49 0.25 -12.23
C PHE A 234 -23.00 1.15 -13.34
N GLY A 235 -22.50 2.39 -13.39
CA GLY A 235 -23.04 3.42 -14.30
C GLY A 235 -24.52 3.68 -13.98
N ASN A 236 -25.40 3.42 -14.95
CA ASN A 236 -26.85 3.58 -14.77
C ASN A 236 -27.54 2.34 -14.17
N GLU A 237 -26.85 1.21 -14.07
CA GLU A 237 -27.40 -0.03 -13.51
C GLU A 237 -27.35 0.03 -11.99
N ARG A 238 -28.51 0.13 -11.33
CA ARG A 238 -28.58 0.19 -9.87
C ARG A 238 -28.84 -1.19 -9.26
N ARG A 239 -28.30 -1.40 -8.07
CA ARG A 239 -28.57 -2.56 -7.23
C ARG A 239 -30.05 -2.67 -6.92
N SER A 240 -30.67 -1.56 -6.51
CA SER A 240 -32.08 -1.52 -6.10
C SER A 240 -33.04 -1.97 -7.20
N SER A 241 -32.74 -1.66 -8.47
CA SER A 241 -33.52 -2.12 -9.63
C SER A 241 -33.20 -3.54 -10.06
N SER A 242 -32.17 -4.15 -9.46
CA SER A 242 -31.67 -5.48 -9.82
C SER A 242 -31.97 -6.53 -8.75
N ILE A 243 -32.69 -6.19 -7.68
CA ILE A 243 -33.10 -7.12 -6.65
C ILE A 243 -34.35 -7.89 -7.11
N ASP A 244 -34.25 -9.21 -7.13
CA ASP A 244 -35.39 -10.11 -7.12
C ASP A 244 -36.01 -10.10 -5.71
N THR A 245 -37.14 -9.41 -5.58
CA THR A 245 -37.80 -9.20 -4.29
C THR A 245 -38.33 -10.50 -3.68
N VAL A 246 -38.66 -11.51 -4.49
CA VAL A 246 -39.13 -12.82 -4.03
C VAL A 246 -37.97 -13.62 -3.48
N ALA A 247 -36.86 -13.70 -4.22
CA ALA A 247 -35.65 -14.36 -3.76
C ALA A 247 -35.07 -13.67 -2.51
N PHE A 248 -35.09 -12.34 -2.48
CA PHE A 248 -34.67 -11.55 -1.33
C PHE A 248 -35.53 -11.85 -0.09
N ALA A 249 -36.86 -11.87 -0.23
CA ALA A 249 -37.78 -12.18 0.87
C ALA A 249 -37.62 -13.63 1.38
N ALA A 250 -37.36 -14.58 0.49
CA ALA A 250 -37.10 -15.98 0.86
C ALA A 250 -35.80 -16.14 1.68
N ILE A 251 -34.78 -15.34 1.36
CA ILE A 251 -33.50 -15.33 2.10
C ILE A 251 -33.65 -14.58 3.43
N SER A 252 -34.36 -13.46 3.47
CA SER A 252 -34.55 -12.66 4.69
C SER A 252 -35.48 -13.31 5.72
N SER A 253 -36.33 -14.24 5.29
CA SER A 253 -37.28 -14.97 6.17
C SER A 253 -36.68 -16.21 6.84
N GLY A 254 -35.38 -16.49 6.66
CA GLY A 254 -34.68 -17.56 7.38
C GLY A 254 -34.91 -18.98 6.86
N SER A 255 -35.49 -19.15 5.67
CA SER A 255 -35.76 -20.46 5.05
C SER A 255 -34.51 -21.16 4.48
N VAL A 256 -33.36 -20.49 4.49
CA VAL A 256 -32.06 -21.02 4.06
C VAL A 256 -31.12 -21.00 5.25
N SER A 257 -30.69 -22.19 5.70
CA SER A 257 -29.76 -22.34 6.82
C SER A 257 -28.35 -21.89 6.41
N GLY A 258 -28.08 -20.60 6.57
CA GLY A 258 -26.78 -19.98 6.40
C GLY A 258 -26.95 -18.51 6.72
N SER A 259 -26.10 -17.94 7.55
CA SER A 259 -26.22 -16.57 8.09
C SER A 259 -26.55 -15.52 7.02
N ALA A 260 -27.85 -15.24 6.82
CA ALA A 260 -28.35 -14.25 5.86
C ALA A 260 -27.85 -12.82 6.13
N GLY A 261 -27.32 -12.56 7.34
CA GLY A 261 -26.83 -11.25 7.76
C GLY A 261 -25.55 -10.77 7.06
N LEU A 262 -24.78 -11.64 6.39
CA LEU A 262 -23.45 -11.30 5.87
C LEU A 262 -23.21 -11.65 4.38
N MET A 263 -24.24 -12.02 3.61
CA MET A 263 -24.02 -12.36 2.20
C MET A 263 -23.63 -11.14 1.36
N SER A 264 -22.44 -11.18 0.78
CA SER A 264 -21.97 -10.19 -0.20
C SER A 264 -22.70 -10.35 -1.52
N ASP A 265 -22.84 -9.25 -2.26
CA ASP A 265 -23.60 -9.17 -3.51
C ASP A 265 -23.07 -10.11 -4.62
N ALA A 266 -21.75 -10.36 -4.70
CA ALA A 266 -21.17 -11.19 -5.76
C ALA A 266 -21.74 -12.62 -5.82
N GLY A 267 -22.12 -13.19 -4.66
CA GLY A 267 -22.81 -14.48 -4.54
C GLY A 267 -24.31 -14.38 -4.29
N GLY A 268 -24.88 -13.18 -4.34
CA GLY A 268 -26.27 -12.90 -4.01
C GLY A 268 -27.22 -13.42 -5.08
N LEU A 269 -27.87 -14.56 -4.84
CA LEU A 269 -28.91 -15.09 -5.73
C LEU A 269 -30.16 -14.19 -5.81
N TYR A 270 -30.31 -13.26 -4.87
CA TYR A 270 -31.34 -12.22 -4.88
C TYR A 270 -31.08 -11.09 -5.88
N LEU A 271 -29.92 -11.05 -6.54
CA LEU A 271 -29.64 -10.09 -7.61
C LEU A 271 -29.96 -10.71 -8.98
N SER A 272 -30.22 -9.88 -9.97
CA SER A 272 -30.34 -10.36 -11.34
C SER A 272 -29.01 -10.95 -11.83
N GLU A 273 -29.08 -11.93 -12.73
CA GLU A 273 -27.87 -12.51 -13.36
C GLU A 273 -27.02 -11.43 -14.04
N ARG A 274 -27.68 -10.48 -14.71
CA ARG A 274 -27.02 -9.32 -15.33
C ARG A 274 -26.20 -8.52 -14.33
N TYR A 275 -26.75 -8.25 -13.14
CA TYR A 275 -26.04 -7.48 -12.11
C TYR A 275 -24.87 -8.26 -11.51
N ARG A 276 -25.03 -9.57 -11.27
CA ARG A 276 -23.91 -10.43 -10.85
C ARG A 276 -22.80 -10.50 -11.89
N ASN A 277 -23.14 -10.53 -13.17
CA ASN A 277 -22.14 -10.49 -14.24
C ASN A 277 -21.37 -9.15 -14.25
N LEU A 278 -22.06 -8.03 -14.01
CA LEU A 278 -21.39 -6.73 -13.84
C LEU A 278 -20.42 -6.72 -12.66
N ILE A 279 -20.81 -7.30 -11.52
CA ILE A 279 -19.92 -7.45 -10.35
C ILE A 279 -18.67 -8.25 -10.72
N SER A 280 -18.84 -9.39 -11.39
CA SER A 280 -17.73 -10.23 -11.83
C SER A 280 -16.79 -9.49 -12.80
N ASP A 281 -17.34 -8.79 -13.80
CA ASP A 281 -16.57 -8.04 -14.78
C ASP A 281 -15.77 -6.89 -14.15
N TRP A 282 -16.39 -6.16 -13.23
CA TRP A 282 -15.72 -5.07 -12.51
C TRP A 282 -14.68 -5.58 -11.53
N SER A 283 -14.94 -6.69 -10.83
CA SER A 283 -13.97 -7.32 -9.95
C SER A 283 -12.73 -7.74 -10.73
N ARG A 284 -12.90 -8.35 -11.92
CA ARG A 284 -11.79 -8.72 -12.81
C ARG A 284 -10.97 -7.50 -13.25
N LYS A 285 -11.64 -6.43 -13.71
CA LYS A 285 -10.97 -5.19 -14.13
C LYS A 285 -10.21 -4.54 -12.99
N LEU A 286 -10.83 -4.49 -11.80
CA LEU A 286 -10.23 -3.95 -10.61
C LEU A 286 -8.99 -4.75 -10.22
N HIS A 287 -9.08 -6.09 -10.17
CA HIS A 287 -7.93 -6.95 -9.90
C HIS A 287 -6.77 -6.69 -10.87
N VAL A 288 -7.03 -6.59 -12.17
CA VAL A 288 -6.01 -6.24 -13.16
C VAL A 288 -5.37 -4.90 -12.83
N LEU A 289 -6.16 -3.86 -12.60
CA LEU A 289 -5.61 -2.54 -12.28
C LEU A 289 -4.81 -2.53 -10.98
N GLU A 290 -5.31 -3.18 -9.92
CA GLU A 290 -4.63 -3.27 -8.62
C GLU A 290 -3.33 -4.08 -8.72
N ALA A 291 -3.32 -5.18 -9.46
CA ALA A 291 -2.14 -6.00 -9.70
C ALA A 291 -1.01 -5.21 -10.38
N PHE A 292 -1.32 -4.52 -11.49
CA PHE A 292 -0.34 -3.73 -12.24
C PHE A 292 0.05 -2.42 -11.54
N ASN A 293 -0.80 -1.91 -10.63
CA ASN A 293 -0.43 -0.79 -9.76
C ASN A 293 0.23 -1.23 -8.45
N GLY A 294 0.32 -2.54 -8.17
CA GLY A 294 0.94 -3.06 -6.95
C GLY A 294 0.22 -2.69 -5.65
N GLN A 295 -1.02 -2.19 -5.71
CA GLN A 295 -1.75 -1.68 -4.56
C GLN A 295 -3.26 -1.89 -4.72
N TYR A 296 -3.95 -2.10 -3.61
CA TYR A 296 -5.41 -2.12 -3.62
C TYR A 296 -5.96 -0.69 -3.60
N PHE A 297 -7.01 -0.43 -4.38
CA PHE A 297 -7.65 0.89 -4.43
C PHE A 297 -8.64 1.11 -3.29
N PHE A 298 -9.18 0.01 -2.76
CA PHE A 298 -10.16 0.05 -1.67
C PHE A 298 -9.59 -0.57 -0.41
N ASN A 299 -9.84 0.06 0.73
CA ASN A 299 -9.44 -0.48 2.03
C ASN A 299 -10.61 -1.20 2.69
N LEU A 300 -10.30 -2.22 3.48
CA LEU A 300 -11.27 -2.79 4.42
C LEU A 300 -11.27 -1.95 5.70
N PRO A 301 -12.38 -1.90 6.47
CA PRO A 301 -12.52 -1.03 7.65
C PRO A 301 -11.36 -1.02 8.65
N GLU A 302 -10.70 -2.16 8.86
CA GLU A 302 -9.56 -2.28 9.79
C GLU A 302 -8.19 -2.04 9.14
N LYS A 303 -8.12 -1.79 7.84
CA LYS A 303 -6.85 -1.58 7.12
C LYS A 303 -6.58 -0.10 6.91
N LYS A 304 -5.35 0.34 7.22
CA LYS A 304 -4.86 1.68 6.89
C LYS A 304 -4.91 1.91 5.38
N SER A 305 -5.17 3.15 4.99
CA SER A 305 -5.33 3.50 3.57
C SER A 305 -4.06 3.25 2.76
N GLN A 306 -4.19 2.53 1.65
CA GLN A 306 -3.09 2.33 0.69
C GLN A 306 -3.00 3.44 -0.36
N THR A 307 -4.06 4.26 -0.52
CA THR A 307 -4.10 5.38 -1.46
C THR A 307 -4.61 6.65 -0.76
N ASP A 308 -4.15 7.82 -1.21
CA ASP A 308 -4.75 9.10 -0.79
C ASP A 308 -6.15 9.22 -1.42
N GLY A 309 -7.21 9.23 -0.58
CA GLY A 309 -8.59 9.48 -1.03
C GLY A 309 -9.54 8.27 -1.09
N ALA A 310 -9.12 7.06 -0.69
CA ALA A 310 -10.00 5.87 -0.68
C ALA A 310 -11.17 5.90 0.33
N ASN A 311 -11.42 7.03 0.99
CA ASN A 311 -12.61 7.27 1.80
C ASN A 311 -13.73 7.97 1.01
N ASP A 312 -13.65 8.03 -0.33
CA ASP A 312 -14.72 8.61 -1.16
C ASP A 312 -15.98 7.72 -1.09
N PRO A 313 -17.19 8.28 -0.83
CA PRO A 313 -18.34 7.56 -0.30
C PRO A 313 -19.15 6.84 -1.38
N LEU A 314 -18.49 6.40 -2.46
CA LEU A 314 -19.18 5.67 -3.52
C LEU A 314 -19.73 4.32 -3.04
N TRP A 315 -19.22 3.77 -1.94
CA TRP A 315 -19.72 2.53 -1.32
C TRP A 315 -19.68 2.59 0.20
N GLN A 316 -20.80 2.30 0.86
CA GLN A 316 -20.85 2.17 2.32
C GLN A 316 -20.49 0.74 2.72
N VAL A 317 -19.40 0.58 3.47
CA VAL A 317 -19.14 -0.67 4.21
C VAL A 317 -19.86 -0.55 5.55
N ALA A 318 -20.98 -1.26 5.68
CA ALA A 318 -21.68 -1.38 6.96
C ALA A 318 -21.03 -2.48 7.80
N ALA A 319 -20.77 -2.17 9.08
CA ALA A 319 -20.43 -3.14 10.11
C ALA A 319 -21.63 -4.03 10.47
#